data_AF-A0A7D9IXW6-F1
#
_entry.id   AF-A0A7D9IXW6-F1
#
_cell.length_a   1.000
_cell.length_b   1.000
_cell.length_c   1.000
_cell.angle_alpha   90.00
_cell.angle_beta   90.00
_cell.angle_gamma   90.00
#
_symmetry.space_group_name_H-M   'P 1'
#
loop_
_entity.id
_entity.type
_entity.pdbx_description
1 polymer ?
#
loop_
_entity_poly.entity_id
_entity_poly.type
_entity_poly.pdbx_seq_one_letter_code
_entity_poly.pdbx_strand_id
1 'polypeptide(L)'
;MEINCIPNNIEKYISFSIDKLDFIDSLQFMNASLERLVSNLSKSGADMFPILQRYVESEKVSLLLRKGVYPYDYMDSVEKFAKETLPPQECFYSVLHDEHITDADYNHATRVFEAFSCQSMGDYYDLYLKSDVLLLADAFENFQNVCLKAYNLDPCHFYTSPGLAWQACLKMTEVELELLTDPDMYLFIEEGLRGGISMISNRFGKANNPYYDPDKDSSYVMYLDANNLYGWAMSQPLPTGEFDWLNEEEISNLDITQIPDDSEEGYILEVDLKYPKGLHDLHNDYPLAPEKMKFS
;
A
#
# COMPACT_ATOMS: atom_id res chain seq x y z
N MET A 1 22.35 -0.20 26.57
CA MET A 1 21.04 0.11 26.01
C MET A 1 21.12 1.46 25.33
N GLU A 2 21.71 1.43 24.15
CA GLU A 2 21.70 2.52 23.19
C GLU A 2 20.41 2.37 22.36
N ILE A 3 19.66 3.46 22.19
CA ILE A 3 18.43 3.48 21.42
C ILE A 3 18.60 4.47 20.28
N ASN A 4 18.41 3.98 19.05
CA ASN A 4 18.44 4.79 17.84
C ASN A 4 17.06 4.75 17.17
N CYS A 5 16.62 5.85 16.56
CA CYS A 5 15.30 5.96 15.96
C CYS A 5 15.40 6.65 14.60
N ILE A 6 14.66 6.14 13.62
CA ILE A 6 14.48 6.74 12.31
C ILE A 6 13.10 7.41 12.31
N PRO A 7 13.01 8.73 12.59
CA PRO A 7 11.74 9.43 12.63
C PRO A 7 11.17 9.57 11.21
N ASN A 8 9.84 9.46 11.08
CA ASN A 8 9.10 9.84 9.88
C ASN A 8 8.58 11.28 10.03
N ASN A 9 7.96 11.56 11.18
CA ASN A 9 7.56 12.90 11.61
C ASN A 9 7.59 12.98 13.15
N ILE A 10 7.01 14.04 13.73
CA ILE A 10 7.04 14.29 15.18
C ILE A 10 6.32 13.18 15.98
N GLU A 11 5.33 12.50 15.39
CA GLU A 11 4.48 11.50 16.07
C GLU A 11 4.73 10.05 15.61
N LYS A 12 5.42 9.86 14.49
CA LYS A 12 5.63 8.55 13.86
C LYS A 12 7.10 8.31 13.56
N TYR A 13 7.55 7.09 13.82
CA TYR A 13 8.86 6.59 13.43
C TYR A 13 8.71 5.49 12.37
N ILE A 14 9.73 5.31 11.53
CA ILE A 14 9.82 4.22 10.55
C ILE A 14 10.32 2.96 11.22
N SER A 15 11.36 3.09 12.05
CA SER A 15 12.02 1.99 12.77
C SER A 15 12.78 2.54 13.96
N PHE A 16 13.05 1.69 14.94
CA PHE A 16 13.98 1.98 16.01
C PHE A 16 14.85 0.74 16.28
N SER A 17 16.02 0.99 16.86
CA SER A 17 16.99 -0.03 17.19
C SER A 17 17.34 0.04 18.67
N ILE A 18 17.48 -1.12 19.32
CA ILE A 18 17.98 -1.25 20.68
C ILE A 18 19.26 -2.09 20.63
N ASP A 19 20.38 -1.45 20.95
CA ASP A 19 21.73 -2.01 20.85
C ASP A 19 22.03 -2.59 19.44
N LYS A 20 21.77 -3.89 19.21
CA LYS A 20 22.02 -4.58 17.93
C LYS A 20 20.76 -5.17 17.29
N LEU A 21 19.59 -4.82 17.81
CA LEU A 21 18.31 -5.33 17.34
C LEU A 21 17.55 -4.20 16.65
N ASP A 22 17.12 -4.44 15.41
CA ASP A 22 16.28 -3.53 14.66
C ASP A 22 14.81 -3.98 14.75
N PHE A 23 13.92 -3.04 15.06
CA PHE A 23 12.48 -3.28 15.16
C PHE A 23 11.78 -2.71 13.95
N ILE A 24 11.36 -3.60 13.06
CA ILE A 24 10.77 -3.27 11.77
C ILE A 24 9.26 -3.47 11.83
N ASP A 25 8.52 -2.51 11.28
CA ASP A 25 7.06 -2.58 11.16
C ASP A 25 6.65 -3.35 9.90
N SER A 26 6.13 -4.56 10.07
CA SER A 26 5.63 -5.41 8.97
C SER A 26 4.56 -4.73 8.10
N LEU A 27 3.81 -3.77 8.63
CA LEU A 27 2.79 -3.04 7.89
C LEU A 27 3.40 -2.11 6.82
N GLN A 28 4.65 -1.66 7.02
CA GLN A 28 5.41 -0.91 6.01
C GLN A 28 5.78 -1.75 4.78
N PHE A 29 5.67 -3.08 4.89
CA PHE A 29 5.91 -4.03 3.81
C PHE A 29 4.61 -4.55 3.21
N MET A 30 3.73 -5.03 4.07
CA MET A 30 2.45 -5.65 3.72
C MET A 30 1.32 -4.81 4.28
N ASN A 31 0.95 -3.73 3.58
CA ASN A 31 -0.04 -2.75 4.03
C ASN A 31 -1.49 -3.30 3.94
N ALA A 32 -1.80 -4.30 4.76
CA ALA A 32 -3.10 -4.93 4.90
C ALA A 32 -3.25 -5.52 6.31
N SER A 33 -4.49 -5.75 6.73
CA SER A 33 -4.75 -6.44 8.01
C SER A 33 -4.24 -7.88 7.96
N LEU A 34 -3.83 -8.41 9.12
CA LEU A 34 -3.43 -9.82 9.25
C LEU A 34 -4.53 -10.77 8.74
N GLU A 35 -5.79 -10.47 9.01
CA GLU A 35 -6.93 -11.22 8.49
C GLU A 35 -6.94 -11.29 6.96
N ARG A 36 -6.71 -10.16 6.29
CA ARG A 36 -6.65 -10.11 4.82
C ARG A 36 -5.40 -10.83 4.29
N LEU A 37 -4.27 -10.76 4.97
CA LEU A 37 -3.06 -11.49 4.58
C LEU A 37 -3.27 -13.01 4.67
N VAL A 38 -3.74 -13.48 5.83
CA VAL A 38 -3.98 -14.91 6.09
C VAL A 38 -5.07 -15.46 5.18
N SER A 39 -6.19 -14.75 4.99
CA SER A 39 -7.28 -15.21 4.12
C SER A 39 -6.90 -15.28 2.65
N ASN A 40 -5.95 -14.46 2.18
CA ASN A 40 -5.42 -14.59 0.83
C ASN A 40 -4.42 -15.73 0.72
N LEU A 41 -3.54 -15.87 1.71
CA LEU A 41 -2.52 -16.92 1.72
C LEU A 41 -3.14 -18.32 1.86
N SER A 42 -4.18 -18.47 2.67
CA SER A 42 -4.88 -19.75 2.88
C SER A 42 -5.61 -20.27 1.64
N LYS A 43 -5.93 -19.40 0.67
CA LYS A 43 -6.46 -19.83 -0.64
C LYS A 43 -5.44 -20.63 -1.44
N SER A 44 -4.15 -20.41 -1.22
CA SER A 44 -3.07 -21.14 -1.89
C SER A 44 -2.78 -22.50 -1.26
N GLY A 45 -3.29 -22.76 -0.05
CA GLY A 45 -3.14 -24.03 0.66
C GLY A 45 -2.59 -23.86 2.07
N ALA A 46 -2.76 -24.89 2.90
CA ALA A 46 -2.26 -24.90 4.27
C ALA A 46 -0.73 -25.01 4.36
N ASP A 47 -0.09 -25.56 3.31
CA ASP A 47 1.36 -25.66 3.13
C ASP A 47 2.08 -24.30 3.13
N MET A 48 1.33 -23.21 2.93
CA MET A 48 1.83 -21.85 3.08
C MET A 48 2.04 -21.43 4.55
N PHE A 49 1.70 -22.26 5.53
CA PHE A 49 1.81 -21.97 6.96
C PHE A 49 2.73 -22.97 7.71
N PRO A 50 3.99 -23.16 7.29
CA PRO A 50 4.90 -24.12 7.91
C PRO A 50 5.26 -23.80 9.36
N ILE A 51 5.34 -22.52 9.74
CA ILE A 51 5.65 -22.10 11.11
C ILE A 51 4.47 -22.43 12.02
N LEU A 52 3.24 -22.07 11.66
CA LEU A 52 2.03 -22.44 12.42
C LEU A 52 1.95 -23.96 12.63
N GLN A 53 2.15 -24.75 11.57
CA GLN A 53 2.10 -26.21 11.63
C GLN A 53 3.17 -26.82 12.55
N ARG A 54 4.28 -26.13 12.80
CA ARG A 54 5.32 -26.59 13.72
C ARG A 54 4.92 -26.49 15.19
N TYR A 55 4.04 -25.55 15.53
CA TYR A 55 3.67 -25.23 16.92
C TYR A 55 2.24 -25.62 17.30
N VAL A 56 1.46 -26.14 16.34
CA VAL A 56 0.04 -26.48 16.48
C VAL A 56 -0.17 -27.91 15.98
N GLU A 57 -0.93 -28.70 16.74
CA GLU A 57 -1.31 -30.07 16.34
C GLU A 57 -2.04 -30.07 15.00
N SER A 58 -1.67 -30.98 14.09
CA SER A 58 -2.13 -30.99 12.69
C SER A 58 -3.66 -30.98 12.54
N GLU A 59 -4.38 -31.65 13.44
CA GLU A 59 -5.86 -31.69 13.44
C GLU A 59 -6.49 -30.33 13.77
N LYS A 60 -5.78 -29.48 14.52
CA LYS A 60 -6.25 -28.18 15.00
C LYS A 60 -5.78 -27.00 14.13
N VAL A 61 -4.79 -27.20 13.26
CA VAL A 61 -4.24 -26.15 12.37
C VAL A 61 -5.34 -25.45 11.57
N SER A 62 -6.29 -26.23 11.02
CA SER A 62 -7.40 -25.70 10.23
C SER A 62 -8.26 -24.66 10.96
N LEU A 63 -8.33 -24.74 12.30
CA LEU A 63 -9.05 -23.77 13.13
C LEU A 63 -8.30 -22.44 13.23
N LEU A 64 -6.98 -22.43 13.05
CA LEU A 64 -6.13 -21.24 13.16
C LEU A 64 -5.72 -20.65 11.80
N LEU A 65 -6.16 -21.20 10.66
CA LEU A 65 -5.90 -20.65 9.32
C LEU A 65 -6.77 -19.41 8.99
N ARG A 66 -7.08 -18.62 10.01
CA ARG A 66 -7.77 -17.34 9.94
C ARG A 66 -7.40 -16.52 11.18
N LYS A 67 -7.58 -15.20 11.11
CA LYS A 67 -7.44 -14.35 12.29
C LYS A 67 -8.49 -14.76 13.34
N GLY A 68 -8.04 -14.92 14.59
CA GLY A 68 -8.92 -15.15 15.73
C GLY A 68 -9.74 -13.90 16.05
N VAL A 69 -10.75 -14.07 16.90
CA VAL A 69 -11.54 -12.96 17.44
C VAL A 69 -11.27 -12.85 18.93
N TYR A 70 -11.30 -11.63 19.46
CA TYR A 70 -10.96 -11.38 20.85
C TYR A 70 -11.83 -10.26 21.43
N PRO A 71 -12.36 -10.41 22.66
CA PRO A 71 -13.26 -9.42 23.24
C PRO A 71 -12.43 -8.31 23.93
N TYR A 72 -11.82 -7.43 23.14
CA TYR A 72 -10.87 -6.42 23.63
C TYR A 72 -11.47 -5.49 24.71
N ASP A 73 -12.64 -4.92 24.44
CA ASP A 73 -13.32 -4.01 25.36
C ASP A 73 -13.76 -4.71 26.66
N TYR A 74 -14.04 -6.01 26.60
CA TYR A 74 -14.33 -6.79 27.79
C TYR A 74 -13.07 -7.09 28.61
N MET A 75 -11.89 -7.28 28.00
CA MET A 75 -10.66 -7.67 28.70
C MET A 75 -9.93 -6.46 29.33
N ASP A 76 -10.64 -5.72 30.18
CA ASP A 76 -10.21 -4.48 30.84
C ASP A 76 -9.48 -4.68 32.18
N SER A 77 -9.37 -5.92 32.67
CA SER A 77 -8.81 -6.22 34.00
C SER A 77 -8.09 -7.56 34.02
N VAL A 78 -7.06 -7.66 34.86
CA VAL A 78 -6.22 -8.88 34.96
C VAL A 78 -7.02 -10.05 35.53
N GLU A 79 -8.00 -9.79 36.39
CA GLU A 79 -8.86 -10.82 36.99
C GLU A 79 -9.72 -11.54 35.94
N LYS A 80 -9.99 -10.90 34.79
CA LYS A 80 -10.77 -11.51 33.71
C LYS A 80 -10.02 -12.64 33.01
N PHE A 81 -8.68 -12.68 33.05
CA PHE A 81 -7.92 -13.82 32.54
C PHE A 81 -8.21 -15.11 33.31
N ALA A 82 -8.55 -15.04 34.60
CA ALA A 82 -8.88 -16.21 35.41
C ALA A 82 -10.32 -16.73 35.19
N LYS A 83 -11.12 -16.10 34.32
CA LYS A 83 -12.49 -16.56 34.01
C LYS A 83 -12.42 -17.86 33.21
N GLU A 84 -13.11 -18.89 33.71
CA GLU A 84 -13.02 -20.25 33.16
C GLU A 84 -13.87 -20.50 31.90
N THR A 85 -14.62 -19.48 31.46
CA THR A 85 -15.55 -19.59 30.34
C THR A 85 -15.32 -18.45 29.36
N LEU A 86 -15.51 -18.73 28.07
CA LEU A 86 -15.66 -17.69 27.06
C LEU A 86 -16.84 -16.77 27.46
N PRO A 87 -16.67 -15.44 27.43
CA PRO A 87 -17.75 -14.52 27.79
C PRO A 87 -18.87 -14.60 26.74
N PRO A 88 -20.10 -14.17 27.10
CA PRO A 88 -21.22 -14.09 26.16
C PRO A 88 -20.89 -13.26 24.90
N GLN A 89 -21.58 -13.53 23.80
CA GLN A 89 -21.34 -12.88 22.50
C GLN A 89 -21.46 -11.34 22.59
N GLU A 90 -22.30 -10.83 23.47
CA GLU A 90 -22.50 -9.39 23.69
C GLU A 90 -21.22 -8.72 24.22
N CYS A 91 -20.34 -9.45 24.89
CA CYS A 91 -19.06 -8.95 25.39
C CYS A 91 -17.99 -8.78 24.29
N PHE A 92 -18.26 -9.22 23.06
CA PHE A 92 -17.38 -9.03 21.90
C PHE A 92 -17.73 -7.77 21.09
N TYR A 93 -18.56 -6.87 21.62
CA TYR A 93 -18.81 -5.56 20.99
C TYR A 93 -17.51 -4.77 20.84
N SER A 94 -17.26 -4.22 19.65
CA SER A 94 -16.11 -3.34 19.41
C SER A 94 -16.54 -1.89 19.49
N VAL A 95 -16.04 -1.16 20.50
CA VAL A 95 -16.30 0.29 20.62
C VAL A 95 -15.62 1.06 19.47
N LEU A 96 -14.47 0.56 19.00
CA LEU A 96 -13.71 1.18 17.90
C LEU A 96 -14.46 1.17 16.57
N HIS A 97 -15.16 0.07 16.28
CA HIS A 97 -15.88 -0.14 15.02
C HIS A 97 -17.41 0.05 15.17
N ASP A 98 -17.89 0.27 16.39
CA ASP A 98 -19.30 0.41 16.74
C ASP A 98 -20.17 -0.75 16.21
N GLU A 99 -19.64 -1.97 16.35
CA GLU A 99 -20.26 -3.18 15.79
C GLU A 99 -20.17 -4.40 16.72
N HIS A 100 -21.16 -5.29 16.58
CA HIS A 100 -21.15 -6.60 17.22
C HIS A 100 -20.41 -7.63 16.36
N ILE A 101 -19.78 -8.59 17.03
CA ILE A 101 -19.26 -9.79 16.37
C ILE A 101 -20.38 -10.58 15.67
N THR A 102 -20.05 -11.24 14.56
CA THR A 102 -20.97 -12.14 13.87
C THR A 102 -21.18 -13.45 14.64
N ASP A 103 -22.35 -14.08 14.47
CA ASP A 103 -22.63 -15.41 15.03
C ASP A 103 -21.60 -16.45 14.55
N ALA A 104 -21.17 -16.34 13.28
CA ALA A 104 -20.20 -17.26 12.70
C ALA A 104 -18.84 -17.18 13.41
N ASP A 105 -18.41 -15.97 13.75
CA ASP A 105 -17.14 -15.74 14.43
C ASP A 105 -17.19 -16.11 15.91
N TYR A 106 -18.30 -15.83 16.59
CA TYR A 106 -18.50 -16.27 17.97
C TYR A 106 -18.55 -17.81 18.08
N ASN A 107 -19.27 -18.48 17.16
CA ASN A 107 -19.28 -19.94 17.07
C ASN A 107 -17.90 -20.51 16.74
N HIS A 108 -17.08 -19.78 15.97
CA HIS A 108 -15.70 -20.15 15.71
C HIS A 108 -14.83 -20.01 16.98
N ALA A 109 -14.93 -18.91 17.71
CA ALA A 109 -14.24 -18.69 18.97
C ALA A 109 -14.54 -19.79 19.99
N THR A 110 -15.82 -20.17 20.10
CA THR A 110 -16.29 -21.26 20.98
C THR A 110 -15.64 -22.59 20.60
N ARG A 111 -15.64 -22.95 19.31
CA ARG A 111 -14.98 -24.15 18.81
C ARG A 111 -13.47 -24.15 19.07
N VAL A 112 -12.81 -23.01 18.93
CA VAL A 112 -11.37 -22.88 19.22
C VAL A 112 -11.12 -23.08 20.72
N PHE A 113 -11.89 -22.41 21.58
CA PHE A 113 -11.79 -22.54 23.03
C PHE A 113 -11.93 -24.01 23.49
N GLU A 114 -12.91 -24.72 22.95
CA GLU A 114 -13.15 -26.13 23.24
C GLU A 114 -12.08 -27.05 22.64
N ALA A 115 -11.72 -26.89 21.36
CA ALA A 115 -10.77 -27.77 20.68
C ALA A 115 -9.34 -27.69 21.23
N PHE A 116 -8.96 -26.52 21.77
CA PHE A 116 -7.69 -26.31 22.44
C PHE A 116 -7.75 -26.56 23.94
N SER A 117 -8.90 -27.00 24.47
CA SER A 117 -9.11 -27.29 25.88
C SER A 117 -8.72 -26.11 26.79
N CYS A 118 -9.03 -24.88 26.35
CA CYS A 118 -8.79 -23.68 27.16
C CYS A 118 -9.58 -23.80 28.47
N GLN A 119 -8.90 -23.64 29.61
CA GLN A 119 -9.52 -23.68 30.92
C GLN A 119 -9.88 -22.29 31.41
N SER A 120 -9.33 -21.25 30.77
CA SER A 120 -9.51 -19.86 31.15
C SER A 120 -9.39 -18.91 29.96
N MET A 121 -9.84 -17.67 30.16
CA MET A 121 -9.60 -16.57 29.22
C MET A 121 -8.10 -16.24 29.07
N GLY A 122 -7.28 -16.57 30.07
CA GLY A 122 -5.82 -16.55 29.99
C GLY A 122 -5.30 -17.51 28.92
N ASP A 123 -5.73 -18.76 28.95
CA ASP A 123 -5.34 -19.76 27.94
C ASP A 123 -5.79 -19.34 26.54
N TYR A 124 -7.01 -18.79 26.43
CA TYR A 124 -7.53 -18.28 25.17
C TYR A 124 -6.75 -17.08 24.65
N TYR A 125 -6.34 -16.16 25.54
CA TYR A 125 -5.50 -15.02 25.20
C TYR A 125 -4.12 -15.44 24.70
N ASP A 126 -3.45 -16.35 25.41
CA ASP A 126 -2.15 -16.87 25.01
C ASP A 126 -2.23 -17.58 23.64
N LEU A 127 -3.30 -18.35 23.42
CA LEU A 127 -3.56 -18.98 22.13
C LEU A 127 -3.82 -17.93 21.04
N TYR A 128 -4.65 -16.92 21.32
CA TYR A 128 -4.96 -15.83 20.39
C TYR A 128 -3.66 -15.11 19.96
N LEU A 129 -2.86 -14.64 20.93
CA LEU A 129 -1.60 -13.96 20.64
C LEU A 129 -0.60 -14.85 19.90
N LYS A 130 -0.44 -16.10 20.35
CA LYS A 130 0.44 -17.05 19.69
C LYS A 130 0.00 -17.27 18.24
N SER A 131 -1.30 -17.40 17.99
CA SER A 131 -1.82 -17.57 16.63
C SER A 131 -1.53 -16.34 15.76
N ASP A 132 -1.75 -15.13 16.25
CA ASP A 132 -1.47 -13.89 15.50
C ASP A 132 0.02 -13.78 15.14
N VAL A 133 0.93 -14.10 16.08
CA VAL A 133 2.38 -14.07 15.84
C VAL A 133 2.81 -15.13 14.81
N LEU A 134 2.31 -16.36 14.93
CA LEU A 134 2.66 -17.45 14.00
C LEU A 134 2.14 -17.16 12.59
N LEU A 135 0.89 -16.68 12.48
CA LEU A 135 0.29 -16.31 11.22
C LEU A 135 1.02 -15.15 10.53
N LEU A 136 1.43 -14.13 11.30
CA LEU A 136 2.22 -13.03 10.77
C LEU A 136 3.60 -13.51 10.30
N ALA A 137 4.24 -14.41 11.06
CA ALA A 137 5.52 -14.99 10.70
C ALA A 137 5.43 -15.76 9.37
N ASP A 138 4.42 -16.62 9.21
CA ASP A 138 4.16 -17.34 7.94
C ASP A 138 3.87 -16.36 6.80
N ALA A 139 3.04 -15.34 7.02
CA ALA A 139 2.75 -14.34 6.00
C ALA A 139 4.02 -13.59 5.55
N PHE A 140 4.86 -13.19 6.50
CA PHE A 140 6.10 -12.48 6.22
C PHE A 140 7.16 -13.39 5.57
N GLU A 141 7.29 -14.65 6.00
CA GLU A 141 8.21 -15.62 5.37
C GLU A 141 7.81 -15.89 3.90
N ASN A 142 6.52 -15.95 3.61
CA ASN A 142 6.04 -16.04 2.22
C ASN A 142 6.38 -14.80 1.41
N PHE A 143 6.19 -13.61 1.97
CA PHE A 143 6.62 -12.36 1.34
C PHE A 143 8.13 -12.34 1.08
N GLN A 144 8.94 -12.72 2.06
CA GLN A 144 10.39 -12.86 1.95
C GLN A 144 10.78 -13.81 0.82
N ASN A 145 10.14 -14.97 0.73
CA ASN A 145 10.36 -15.94 -0.34
C ASN A 145 10.01 -15.37 -1.72
N VAL A 146 8.95 -14.57 -1.85
CA VAL A 146 8.59 -13.89 -3.10
C VAL A 146 9.66 -12.88 -3.48
N CYS A 147 10.10 -12.03 -2.54
CA CYS A 147 11.14 -11.02 -2.78
C CYS A 147 12.49 -11.64 -3.17
N LEU A 148 12.90 -12.71 -2.49
CA LEU A 148 14.12 -13.44 -2.82
C LEU A 148 14.04 -14.06 -4.22
N LYS A 149 12.90 -14.66 -4.60
CA LYS A 149 12.72 -15.25 -5.94
C LYS A 149 12.67 -14.19 -7.04
N ALA A 150 11.97 -13.07 -6.80
CA ALA A 150 11.74 -12.04 -7.81
C ALA A 150 12.95 -11.10 -7.98
N TYR A 151 13.59 -10.71 -6.88
CA TYR A 151 14.59 -9.63 -6.84
C TYR A 151 15.94 -10.09 -6.29
N ASN A 152 16.03 -11.30 -5.73
CA ASN A 152 17.20 -11.77 -5.00
C ASN A 152 17.61 -10.79 -3.88
N LEU A 153 16.61 -10.17 -3.24
CA LEU A 153 16.77 -9.23 -2.14
C LEU A 153 15.94 -9.74 -0.95
N ASP A 154 16.53 -9.68 0.24
CA ASP A 154 15.84 -10.02 1.47
C ASP A 154 15.16 -8.77 2.05
N PRO A 155 13.82 -8.72 2.17
CA PRO A 155 13.11 -7.60 2.77
C PRO A 155 13.56 -7.25 4.18
N CYS A 156 14.14 -8.19 4.94
CA CYS A 156 14.63 -7.96 6.31
C CYS A 156 15.82 -6.99 6.38
N HIS A 157 16.45 -6.67 5.24
CA HIS A 157 17.53 -5.67 5.15
C HIS A 157 17.03 -4.28 4.78
N PHE A 158 15.73 -4.08 4.73
CA PHE A 158 15.10 -2.80 4.42
C PHE A 158 14.14 -2.40 5.55
N TYR A 159 13.69 -1.14 5.51
CA TYR A 159 12.71 -0.63 6.48
C TYR A 159 11.29 -0.56 5.92
N THR A 160 11.13 -0.48 4.59
CA THR A 160 9.83 -0.29 3.94
C THR A 160 9.80 -0.94 2.55
N SER A 161 8.59 -1.25 2.05
CA SER A 161 8.37 -1.73 0.68
C SER A 161 8.86 -0.76 -0.40
N PRO A 162 8.66 0.57 -0.33
CA PRO A 162 9.24 1.50 -1.29
C PRO A 162 10.78 1.45 -1.34
N GLY A 163 11.45 1.34 -0.19
CA GLY A 163 12.91 1.22 -0.13
C GLY A 163 13.40 -0.08 -0.78
N LEU A 164 12.71 -1.20 -0.52
CA LEU A 164 12.96 -2.47 -1.19
C LEU A 164 12.74 -2.36 -2.72
N ALA A 165 11.63 -1.75 -3.15
CA ALA A 165 11.29 -1.60 -4.56
C ALA A 165 12.31 -0.74 -5.31
N TRP A 166 12.79 0.35 -4.69
CA TRP A 166 13.86 1.19 -5.23
C TRP A 166 15.15 0.39 -5.47
N GLN A 167 15.57 -0.39 -4.47
CA GLN A 167 16.79 -1.20 -4.55
C GLN A 167 16.64 -2.37 -5.52
N ALA A 168 15.44 -2.97 -5.60
CA ALA A 168 15.12 -3.95 -6.62
C ALA A 168 15.21 -3.34 -8.03
N CYS A 169 14.65 -2.14 -8.24
CA CYS A 169 14.72 -1.42 -9.51
C CYS A 169 16.19 -1.23 -9.94
N LEU A 170 17.01 -0.57 -9.12
CA LEU A 170 18.42 -0.32 -9.43
C LEU A 170 19.20 -1.61 -9.72
N LYS A 171 18.96 -2.66 -8.93
CA LYS A 171 19.64 -3.95 -9.12
C LYS A 171 19.23 -4.65 -10.41
N MET A 172 17.96 -4.57 -10.80
CA MET A 172 17.43 -5.26 -11.97
C MET A 172 17.75 -4.53 -13.28
N THR A 173 17.77 -3.21 -13.26
CA THR A 173 18.05 -2.39 -14.45
C THR A 173 19.53 -2.08 -14.61
N GLU A 174 20.32 -2.18 -13.54
CA GLU A 174 21.72 -1.75 -13.49
C GLU A 174 21.92 -0.28 -13.91
N VAL A 175 20.85 0.52 -13.82
CA VAL A 175 20.87 1.93 -14.21
C VAL A 175 21.72 2.75 -13.23
N GLU A 176 22.54 3.64 -13.78
CA GLU A 176 23.22 4.66 -13.00
C GLU A 176 22.40 5.96 -13.09
N LEU A 177 21.96 6.46 -11.93
CA LEU A 177 21.20 7.70 -11.84
C LEU A 177 22.12 8.81 -11.35
N GLU A 178 22.22 9.89 -12.14
CA GLU A 178 22.94 11.09 -11.73
C GLU A 178 22.16 11.83 -10.63
N LEU A 179 22.88 12.27 -9.61
CA LEU A 179 22.31 13.15 -8.59
C LEU A 179 22.36 14.60 -9.07
N LEU A 180 21.21 15.28 -9.08
CA LEU A 180 21.17 16.73 -9.29
C LEU A 180 21.92 17.44 -8.17
N THR A 181 23.02 18.10 -8.52
CA THR A 181 23.87 18.85 -7.57
C THR A 181 23.65 20.36 -7.62
N ASP A 182 23.09 20.88 -8.71
CA ASP A 182 22.69 22.27 -8.85
C ASP A 182 21.33 22.52 -8.14
N PRO A 183 21.29 23.37 -7.10
CA PRO A 183 20.04 23.73 -6.42
C PRO A 183 19.00 24.36 -7.34
N ASP A 184 19.43 25.13 -8.35
CA ASP A 184 18.50 25.81 -9.26
C ASP A 184 17.82 24.80 -10.20
N MET A 185 18.56 23.80 -10.71
CA MET A 185 17.97 22.68 -11.47
C MET A 185 16.99 21.88 -10.62
N TYR A 186 17.35 21.62 -9.35
CA TYR A 186 16.48 20.89 -8.43
C TYR A 186 15.15 21.63 -8.22
N LEU A 187 15.21 22.93 -7.91
CA LEU A 187 14.01 23.75 -7.71
C LEU A 187 13.18 23.84 -9.00
N PHE A 188 13.82 24.00 -10.15
CA PHE A 188 13.16 24.02 -11.45
C PHE A 188 12.35 22.74 -11.71
N ILE A 189 12.94 21.57 -11.45
CA ILE A 189 12.26 20.29 -11.60
C ILE A 189 11.15 20.13 -10.55
N GLU A 190 11.40 20.49 -9.29
CA GLU A 190 10.40 20.42 -8.21
C GLU A 190 9.16 21.27 -8.54
N GLU A 191 9.35 22.48 -9.06
CA GLU A 191 8.28 23.37 -9.50
C GLU A 191 7.49 22.82 -10.69
N GLY A 192 8.11 21.97 -11.51
CA GLY A 192 7.48 21.24 -12.61
C GLY A 192 6.69 20.00 -12.20
N LEU A 193 6.94 19.41 -11.02
CA LEU A 193 6.29 18.17 -10.60
C LEU A 193 4.76 18.35 -10.42
N ARG A 194 3.98 17.46 -11.04
CA ARG A 194 2.53 17.40 -10.94
C ARG A 194 2.07 16.00 -10.50
N GLY A 195 1.01 15.96 -9.69
CA GLY A 195 0.36 14.71 -9.32
C GLY A 195 -0.57 14.19 -10.42
N GLY A 196 -1.29 13.10 -10.13
CA GLY A 196 -2.33 12.60 -11.00
C GLY A 196 -3.44 13.63 -11.23
N ILE A 197 -3.90 13.75 -12.47
CA ILE A 197 -5.00 14.65 -12.83
C ILE A 197 -6.32 14.04 -12.33
N SER A 198 -7.05 14.80 -11.51
CA SER A 198 -8.37 14.44 -11.02
C SER A 198 -9.37 15.53 -11.39
N MET A 199 -10.40 15.15 -12.14
CA MET A 199 -11.35 16.11 -12.70
C MET A 199 -12.77 15.56 -12.73
N ILE A 200 -13.73 16.45 -12.47
CA ILE A 200 -15.16 16.16 -12.56
C ILE A 200 -15.77 17.10 -13.60
N SER A 201 -15.80 16.65 -14.86
CA SER A 201 -16.35 17.44 -15.99
C SER A 201 -17.89 17.48 -15.97
N ASN A 202 -18.53 16.44 -15.43
CA ASN A 202 -19.98 16.41 -15.20
C ASN A 202 -20.28 16.14 -13.72
N ARG A 203 -21.02 17.05 -13.06
CA ARG A 203 -21.33 16.97 -11.62
C ARG A 203 -22.25 15.79 -11.26
N PHE A 204 -23.10 15.36 -12.19
CA PHE A 204 -24.03 14.26 -11.96
C PHE A 204 -24.37 13.53 -13.27
N GLY A 205 -24.10 12.23 -13.29
CA GLY A 205 -24.54 11.33 -14.34
C GLY A 205 -25.35 10.19 -13.74
N LYS A 206 -26.51 9.88 -14.32
CA LYS A 206 -27.32 8.72 -13.95
C LYS A 206 -27.57 7.87 -15.19
N ALA A 207 -27.03 6.65 -15.18
CA ALA A 207 -27.34 5.65 -16.19
C ALA A 207 -28.79 5.17 -16.03
N ASN A 208 -29.44 4.89 -17.16
CA ASN A 208 -30.70 4.17 -17.24
C ASN A 208 -30.53 2.95 -18.13
N ASN A 209 -30.37 1.79 -17.49
CA ASN A 209 -30.45 0.53 -18.21
C ASN A 209 -31.92 0.27 -18.59
N PRO A 210 -32.24 -0.16 -19.82
CA PRO A 210 -33.62 -0.50 -20.24
C PRO A 210 -34.37 -1.45 -19.30
N TYR A 211 -33.68 -2.29 -18.52
CA TYR A 211 -34.30 -3.20 -17.53
C TYR A 211 -34.70 -2.52 -16.21
N TYR A 212 -34.27 -1.28 -15.98
CA TYR A 212 -34.57 -0.52 -14.77
C TYR A 212 -35.81 0.35 -14.93
N ASP A 213 -35.83 1.22 -15.94
CA ASP A 213 -36.95 2.10 -16.27
C ASP A 213 -37.16 2.13 -17.79
N PRO A 214 -38.09 1.29 -18.33
CA PRO A 214 -38.34 1.18 -19.75
C PRO A 214 -38.95 2.45 -20.38
N ASP A 215 -39.54 3.32 -19.55
CA ASP A 215 -40.22 4.53 -20.00
C ASP A 215 -39.24 5.72 -20.16
N LYS A 216 -37.97 5.53 -19.82
CA LYS A 216 -36.89 6.52 -19.99
C LYS A 216 -35.91 6.08 -21.06
N ASP A 217 -35.28 7.08 -21.71
CA ASP A 217 -34.20 6.84 -22.65
C ASP A 217 -33.06 6.02 -22.00
N SER A 218 -32.48 5.11 -22.76
CA SER A 218 -31.37 4.29 -22.30
C SER A 218 -30.09 5.12 -22.19
N SER A 219 -29.38 5.02 -21.07
CA SER A 219 -28.06 5.63 -20.89
C SER A 219 -27.15 4.74 -20.05
N TYR A 220 -25.85 4.81 -20.29
CA TYR A 220 -24.85 3.97 -19.64
C TYR A 220 -23.70 4.82 -19.12
N VAL A 221 -23.09 4.38 -18.02
CA VAL A 221 -21.82 4.92 -17.52
C VAL A 221 -20.76 3.85 -17.77
N MET A 222 -19.70 4.22 -18.45
CA MET A 222 -18.57 3.33 -18.73
C MET A 222 -17.45 3.64 -17.73
N TYR A 223 -16.91 2.58 -17.11
CA TYR A 223 -15.71 2.67 -16.28
C TYR A 223 -14.52 2.13 -17.08
N LEU A 224 -13.53 2.99 -17.31
CA LEU A 224 -12.28 2.65 -17.98
C LEU A 224 -11.14 2.91 -17.00
N ASP A 225 -10.23 1.95 -16.90
CA ASP A 225 -9.09 2.01 -16.00
C ASP A 225 -7.84 1.51 -16.75
N ALA A 226 -6.76 2.26 -16.65
CA ALA A 226 -5.50 1.91 -17.30
C ALA A 226 -4.72 0.94 -16.40
N ASN A 227 -4.52 -0.29 -16.88
CA ASN A 227 -3.73 -1.30 -16.16
C ASN A 227 -2.28 -0.82 -16.00
N ASN A 228 -1.84 -0.59 -14.77
CA ASN A 228 -0.47 -0.21 -14.43
C ASN A 228 0.04 1.05 -15.18
N LEU A 229 -0.75 2.13 -15.15
CA LEU A 229 -0.44 3.40 -15.83
C LEU A 229 0.99 3.90 -15.60
N TYR A 230 1.42 4.00 -14.34
CA TYR A 230 2.77 4.46 -14.01
C TYR A 230 3.85 3.47 -14.42
N GLY A 231 3.61 2.15 -14.34
CA GLY A 231 4.57 1.16 -14.83
C GLY A 231 4.77 1.23 -16.34
N TRP A 232 3.72 1.51 -17.10
CA TRP A 232 3.83 1.79 -18.54
C TRP A 232 4.61 3.09 -18.81
N ALA A 233 4.33 4.16 -18.05
CA ALA A 233 5.07 5.42 -18.17
C ALA A 233 6.56 5.25 -17.83
N MET A 234 6.88 4.49 -16.77
CA MET A 234 8.25 4.17 -16.36
C MET A 234 9.00 3.25 -17.32
N SER A 235 8.32 2.65 -18.30
CA SER A 235 8.95 1.88 -19.37
C SER A 235 9.14 2.68 -20.67
N GLN A 236 8.74 3.96 -20.68
CA GLN A 236 9.10 4.90 -21.74
C GLN A 236 10.51 5.49 -21.49
N PRO A 237 11.12 6.15 -22.48
CA PRO A 237 12.34 6.91 -22.28
C PRO A 237 12.18 7.94 -21.16
N LEU A 238 13.12 7.95 -20.21
CA LEU A 238 13.13 8.82 -19.03
C LEU A 238 14.56 9.33 -18.81
N PRO A 239 14.73 10.56 -18.30
CA PRO A 239 16.05 11.11 -18.02
C PRO A 239 16.70 10.38 -16.83
N THR A 240 17.94 9.95 -17.01
CA THR A 240 18.73 9.24 -15.98
C THR A 240 19.99 10.00 -15.56
N GLY A 241 20.47 10.94 -16.38
CA GLY A 241 21.66 11.74 -16.11
C GLY A 241 22.02 12.63 -17.29
N GLU A 242 23.26 13.13 -17.24
CA GLU A 242 23.82 14.17 -18.12
C GLU A 242 23.02 15.48 -18.06
N PHE A 243 22.65 15.88 -16.84
CA PHE A 243 21.87 17.09 -16.62
C PHE A 243 22.74 18.34 -16.82
N ASP A 244 22.39 19.16 -17.81
CA ASP A 244 23.04 20.45 -18.05
C ASP A 244 22.03 21.53 -18.43
N TRP A 245 22.38 22.79 -18.15
CA TRP A 245 21.62 23.94 -18.63
C TRP A 245 21.98 24.24 -20.07
N LEU A 246 20.96 24.45 -20.91
CA LEU A 246 21.19 24.99 -22.24
C LEU A 246 21.67 26.45 -22.16
N ASN A 247 22.63 26.80 -23.00
CA ASN A 247 23.06 28.18 -23.19
C ASN A 247 22.11 28.95 -24.13
N GLU A 248 22.26 30.28 -24.20
CA GLU A 248 21.37 31.14 -25.00
C GLU A 248 21.35 30.79 -26.50
N GLU A 249 22.48 30.33 -27.06
CA GLU A 249 22.57 29.93 -28.46
C GLU A 249 21.83 28.61 -28.71
N GLU A 250 21.99 27.63 -27.83
CA GLU A 250 21.27 26.36 -27.88
C GLU A 250 19.76 26.58 -27.78
N ILE A 251 19.31 27.39 -26.81
CA ILE A 251 17.89 27.74 -26.65
C ILE A 251 17.35 28.41 -27.91
N SER A 252 18.10 29.34 -28.50
CA SER A 252 17.66 30.09 -29.69
C SER A 252 17.53 29.20 -30.94
N ASN A 253 18.29 28.11 -31.00
CA ASN A 253 18.30 27.17 -32.12
C ASN A 253 17.43 25.93 -31.87
N LEU A 254 16.85 25.77 -30.67
CA LEU A 254 16.04 24.62 -30.31
C LEU A 254 14.66 24.67 -30.98
N ASP A 255 14.35 23.66 -31.80
CA ASP A 255 12.99 23.41 -32.29
C ASP A 255 12.47 22.07 -31.75
N ILE A 256 11.80 22.14 -30.59
CA ILE A 256 11.25 20.97 -29.89
C ILE A 256 10.25 20.17 -30.74
N THR A 257 9.65 20.79 -31.77
CA THR A 257 8.66 20.11 -32.64
C THR A 257 9.29 19.15 -33.63
N GLN A 258 10.61 19.23 -33.81
CA GLN A 258 11.38 18.34 -34.68
C GLN A 258 12.08 17.21 -33.90
N ILE A 259 11.99 17.23 -32.57
CA ILE A 259 12.62 16.24 -31.69
C ILE A 259 11.62 15.09 -31.46
N PRO A 260 11.99 13.84 -31.76
CA PRO A 260 11.15 12.69 -31.45
C PRO A 260 10.91 12.50 -29.95
N ASP A 261 9.75 11.96 -29.57
CA ASP A 261 9.43 11.65 -28.17
C ASP A 261 10.38 10.62 -27.54
N ASP A 262 11.06 9.81 -28.36
CA ASP A 262 12.02 8.78 -27.96
C ASP A 262 13.48 9.13 -28.28
N SER A 263 13.78 10.43 -28.42
CA SER A 263 15.13 10.96 -28.54
C SER A 263 16.02 10.54 -27.36
N GLU A 264 17.32 10.36 -27.63
CA GLU A 264 18.34 10.08 -26.60
C GLU A 264 18.49 11.27 -25.65
N GLU A 265 18.40 12.49 -26.17
CA GLU A 265 18.36 13.72 -25.39
C GLU A 265 16.92 14.18 -25.15
N GLY A 266 16.58 14.43 -23.88
CA GLY A 266 15.30 14.99 -23.45
C GLY A 266 15.44 16.43 -22.96
N TYR A 267 14.33 17.18 -22.99
CA TYR A 267 14.30 18.61 -22.66
C TYR A 267 13.19 18.91 -21.65
N ILE A 268 13.52 19.66 -20.60
CA ILE A 268 12.55 20.22 -19.65
C ILE A 268 12.56 21.73 -19.84
N LEU A 269 11.41 22.30 -20.21
CA LEU A 269 11.32 23.70 -20.64
C LEU A 269 10.32 24.46 -19.77
N GLU A 270 10.71 25.67 -19.37
CA GLU A 270 9.80 26.71 -18.91
C GLU A 270 9.48 27.62 -20.10
N VAL A 271 8.19 27.78 -20.40
CA VAL A 271 7.74 28.43 -21.64
C VAL A 271 6.53 29.32 -21.40
N ASP A 272 6.48 30.42 -22.16
CA ASP A 272 5.28 31.22 -22.31
C ASP A 272 4.35 30.59 -23.36
N LEU A 273 3.16 30.15 -22.93
CA LEU A 273 2.17 29.54 -23.82
C LEU A 273 1.10 30.52 -24.24
N LYS A 274 0.87 30.63 -25.55
CA LYS A 274 -0.31 31.30 -26.10
C LYS A 274 -1.41 30.27 -26.34
N TYR A 275 -2.50 30.36 -25.57
CA TYR A 275 -3.65 29.48 -25.72
C TYR A 275 -4.74 30.11 -26.61
N PRO A 276 -4.97 29.61 -27.85
CA PRO A 276 -5.99 30.17 -28.74
C PRO A 276 -7.41 30.09 -28.16
N LYS A 277 -8.15 31.21 -28.19
CA LYS A 277 -9.51 31.31 -27.64
C LYS A 277 -10.48 30.27 -28.21
N GLY A 278 -10.31 29.87 -29.47
CA GLY A 278 -11.17 28.87 -30.12
C GLY A 278 -11.06 27.47 -29.53
N LEU A 279 -10.02 27.18 -28.73
CA LEU A 279 -9.81 25.87 -28.09
C LEU A 279 -10.33 25.82 -26.64
N HIS A 280 -10.71 26.96 -26.06
CA HIS A 280 -11.08 27.04 -24.65
C HIS A 280 -12.28 26.15 -24.30
N ASP A 281 -13.34 26.20 -25.10
CA ASP A 281 -14.54 25.37 -24.88
C ASP A 281 -14.24 23.88 -25.12
N LEU A 282 -13.40 23.56 -26.11
CA LEU A 282 -13.05 22.18 -26.47
C LEU A 282 -12.25 21.49 -25.37
N HIS A 283 -11.31 22.22 -24.75
CA HIS A 283 -10.43 21.69 -23.71
C HIS A 283 -10.92 22.03 -22.30
N ASN A 284 -12.14 22.55 -22.14
CA ASN A 284 -12.71 22.90 -20.85
C ASN A 284 -12.77 21.68 -19.90
N ASP A 285 -12.99 20.50 -20.48
CA ASP A 285 -13.06 19.23 -19.76
C ASP A 285 -11.71 18.55 -19.54
N TYR A 286 -10.62 19.11 -20.08
CA TYR A 286 -9.24 18.66 -19.84
C TYR A 286 -8.23 19.73 -20.27
N PRO A 287 -8.02 20.78 -19.46
CA PRO A 287 -7.14 21.88 -19.85
C PRO A 287 -5.68 21.41 -19.93
N LEU A 288 -4.98 21.87 -20.96
CA LEU A 288 -3.56 21.59 -21.16
C LEU A 288 -2.70 22.53 -20.31
N ALA A 289 -1.51 22.04 -19.91
CA ALA A 289 -0.53 22.77 -19.11
C ALA A 289 -1.10 23.41 -17.81
N PRO A 290 -1.69 22.60 -16.89
CA PRO A 290 -2.22 23.13 -15.64
C PRO A 290 -1.11 23.65 -14.71
N GLU A 291 -1.31 24.86 -14.19
CA GLU A 291 -0.41 25.50 -13.24
C GLU A 291 -0.88 25.27 -11.79
N LYS A 292 0.08 25.08 -10.87
CA LYS A 292 -0.20 24.95 -9.44
C LYS A 292 -0.43 26.33 -8.82
N MET A 293 -1.69 26.74 -8.69
CA MET A 293 -2.03 27.97 -7.97
C MET A 293 -1.97 27.77 -6.45
N LYS A 294 -1.16 28.57 -5.76
CA LYS A 294 -1.23 28.73 -4.30
C LYS A 294 -2.29 29.78 -3.99
N PHE A 295 -3.43 29.37 -3.44
CA PHE A 295 -4.39 30.31 -2.88
C PHE A 295 -3.89 30.74 -1.50
N SER A 296 -3.49 32.01 -1.35
CA SER A 296 -3.14 32.61 -0.06
C SER A 296 -4.37 33.06 0.72
#